data_AF-A0A258B930-F1
#
_entry.id   AF-A0A258B930-F1
#
_cell.length_a   1.000
_cell.length_b   1.000
_cell.length_c   1.000
_cell.angle_alpha   90.00
_cell.angle_beta   90.00
_cell.angle_gamma   90.00
#
_symmetry.space_group_name_H-M   'P 1'
#
loop_
_entity.id
_entity.type
_entity.pdbx_description
1 polymer ?
#
loop_
_entity_poly.entity_id
_entity_poly.type
_entity_poly.pdbx_seq_one_letter_code
_entity_poly.pdbx_strand_id
1 'polypeptide(L)' 'MPLVPNPFRALIIGSSGTIGSAFQELLENNPQCQEVFGIHRNSLH' A
#
# COMPACT_ATOMS: atom_id res chain seq x y z
N MET A 1 6.84 -22.08 3.35
CA MET A 1 5.96 -20.92 3.59
C MET A 1 6.44 -19.77 2.73
N PRO A 2 5.58 -19.10 1.95
CA PRO A 2 6.01 -17.95 1.16
C PRO A 2 6.45 -16.80 2.07
N LEU A 3 7.41 -15.99 1.61
CA LEU A 3 7.96 -14.85 2.37
C LEU A 3 6.91 -13.78 2.64
N VAL A 4 5.96 -13.62 1.70
CA VAL A 4 4.82 -12.72 1.80
C VAL A 4 3.55 -13.56 1.63
N PRO A 5 2.50 -13.31 2.43
CA PRO A 5 1.19 -13.94 2.23
C PRO A 5 0.69 -13.74 0.80
N ASN A 6 -0.06 -14.71 0.27
CA ASN A 6 -0.74 -14.56 -1.01
C ASN A 6 -2.19 -15.03 -0.86
N PRO A 7 -3.18 -14.13 -0.95
CA PRO A 7 -3.04 -12.69 -1.15
C PRO A 7 -2.44 -11.96 0.08
N PHE A 8 -1.93 -10.74 -0.13
CA PHE A 8 -1.43 -9.88 0.96
C PHE A 8 -2.20 -8.56 1.05
N ARG A 9 -2.02 -7.87 2.17
CA ARG A 9 -2.46 -6.49 2.39
C ARG A 9 -1.26 -5.60 2.65
N ALA A 10 -1.34 -4.34 2.25
CA ALA A 10 -0.23 -3.39 2.36
C ALA A 10 -0.64 -2.12 3.12
N LEU A 11 0.32 -1.55 3.84
CA LEU A 11 0.22 -0.24 4.50
C LEU A 11 1.40 0.61 4.04
N ILE A 12 1.13 1.77 3.47
CA ILE A 12 2.13 2.74 3.03
C ILE A 12 2.15 3.91 4.01
N ILE A 13 3.31 4.15 4.61
CA ILE A 13 3.55 5.30 5.47
C ILE A 13 4.22 6.40 4.64
N GLY A 14 3.60 7.58 4.59
CA GLY A 14 4.01 8.67 3.71
C GLY A 14 3.37 8.58 2.32
N SER A 15 2.13 8.10 2.23
CA SER A 15 1.42 7.90 0.95
C SER A 15 1.22 9.20 0.14
N SER A 16 1.26 10.37 0.78
CA SER A 16 1.16 11.66 0.11
C SER A 16 2.47 12.13 -0.56
N GLY A 17 3.59 11.44 -0.32
CA GLY A 17 4.87 11.76 -0.96
C GLY A 17 5.01 11.06 -2.32
N THR A 18 5.90 11.56 -3.19
CA THR A 18 6.05 11.07 -4.57
C THR A 18 6.22 9.55 -4.69
N ILE A 19 7.04 8.94 -3.83
CA ILE A 19 7.26 7.49 -3.84
C ILE A 19 6.05 6.75 -3.27
N GLY A 20 5.48 7.27 -2.18
CA GLY A 20 4.32 6.65 -1.52
C GLY A 20 3.10 6.59 -2.44
N SER A 21 2.82 7.68 -3.17
CA SER A 21 1.70 7.75 -4.10
C SER A 21 1.90 6.81 -5.29
N ALA A 22 3.08 6.81 -5.90
CA ALA A 22 3.39 5.91 -7.02
C ALA A 22 3.37 4.44 -6.59
N PHE A 23 3.88 4.14 -5.40
CA PHE A 23 3.88 2.77 -4.90
C PHE A 23 2.47 2.30 -4.53
N GLN A 24 1.63 3.18 -4.00
CA GLN A 24 0.22 2.87 -3.76
C GLN A 24 -0.48 2.49 -5.06
N GLU A 25 -0.33 3.29 -6.12
CA GLU A 25 -0.90 3.01 -7.44
C GLU A 25 -0.43 1.66 -8.01
N LEU A 26 0.86 1.32 -7.84
CA LEU A 26 1.37 0.00 -8.24
C LEU A 26 0.75 -1.15 -7.46
N LEU A 27 0.46 -0.97 -6.17
CA LEU A 27 -0.17 -1.99 -5.33
C LEU A 27 -1.66 -2.13 -5.62
N GLU A 28 -2.38 -1.04 -5.88
CA GLU A 28 -3.79 -1.06 -6.30
C GLU A 28 -3.98 -1.86 -7.60
N ASN A 29 -2.98 -1.87 -8.48
CA ASN A 29 -2.98 -2.64 -9.73
C ASN A 29 -2.37 -4.05 -9.59
N ASN A 30 -1.93 -4.46 -8.40
CA ASN A 30 -1.34 -5.77 -8.18
C ASN A 30 -2.43 -6.80 -7.81
N PRO A 31 -2.67 -7.85 -8.62
CA PRO A 31 -3.73 -8.83 -8.37
C PRO A 31 -3.51 -9.67 -7.09
N GLN A 32 -2.30 -9.67 -6.52
CA GLN A 32 -2.01 -10.34 -5.25
C GLN A 32 -2.17 -9.41 -4.03
N CYS A 33 -2.28 -8.10 -4.26
CA CYS A 33 -2.57 -7.12 -3.22
C CYS A 33 -4.08 -7.00 -3.09
N GLN A 34 -4.63 -7.61 -2.04
CA GLN A 34 -6.06 -7.56 -1.78
C GLN A 34 -6.53 -6.17 -1.36
N GLU A 35 -5.66 -5.44 -0.66
CA GLU A 35 -6.00 -4.14 -0.06
C GLU A 35 -4.72 -3.36 0.23
N VAL A 36 -4.76 -2.04 -0.02
CA VAL A 36 -3.68 -1.12 0.33
C VAL A 36 -4.24 0.10 1.06
N PHE A 37 -3.61 0.44 2.18
CA PHE A 37 -3.91 1.63 2.95
C PHE A 37 -2.75 2.61 2.89
N GLY A 38 -3.04 3.88 2.58
CA GLY A 38 -2.07 4.95 2.61
C GLY A 38 -2.27 5.86 3.83
N ILE A 39 -1.27 5.99 4.69
CA ILE A 39 -1.27 6.97 5.78
C ILE A 39 -0.26 8.09 5.52
N HIS A 40 -0.66 9.32 5.83
CA HIS A 40 0.16 10.52 5.80
C HIS A 40 -0.17 11.41 7.01
N ARG A 41 0.59 12.50 7.23
CA ARG A 41 0.50 13.32 8.46
C ARG A 41 -0.90 13.87 8.77
N ASN A 42 -1.72 14.06 7.74
CA ASN A 42 -3.08 14.59 7.85
C ASN A 42 -4.16 13.55 7.54
N SER A 43 -3.81 12.25 7.55
CA SER A 43 -4.82 11.19 7.46
C SER A 43 -5.77 11.32 8.64
N LEU A 44 -7.06 11.46 8.32
CA LEU A 44 -8.14 11.24 9.29
C LEU A 44 -8.02 9.78 9.71
N HIS A 45 -7.74 9.56 10.99
CA HIS A 45 -7.75 8.22 11.56
C HIS A 45 -9.17 7.67 11.52
#